data_AF-A0A6F8T6W8-F1
#
_entry.id   AF-A0A6F8T6W8-F1
#
_cell.length_a   1.000
_cell.length_b   1.000
_cell.length_c   1.000
_cell.angle_alpha   90.00
_cell.angle_beta   90.00
_cell.angle_gamma   90.00
#
_symmetry.space_group_name_H-M   'P 1'
#
loop_
_entity.id
_entity.type
_entity.pdbx_description
1 polymer ?
#
loop_
_entity_poly.entity_id
_entity_poly.type
_entity_poly.pdbx_seq_one_letter_code
_entity_poly.pdbx_strand_id
1 'polypeptide(L)'
;MGTREHAETLLLRIEKLIIKSSNPKLVKDLLVTLNLHSLATKNREYADFILKASTEEINLSALLNHLKICILNNHPLCSLLAFIQENDLVSDYELANIADTLQLQVNLIGIFEAITITMANGKEFAQDVYDHLNRFSSSFFPANPVAEFFFGVPYTASLFERLKLMSIKPGMLNILFHKLMGEKVETVADANAFITDKNLSGWNADIHPAELEAPAKGTAPGMGVNILEATWEDSTGHAKDKGGIENAMAGIGLIMIMESQQFASSFRLVSHILPQGVDLQETSAYELLPDLKIESTRKKIAQFGIDSQWRDLYNSWNLFFVISNIDSIFMPIKLLLPTVFSADPQNYKEVRLLTLFLFANLLLSESTRSNPVFAKNYFIKNAAIILKKWGEINKEYARDILHNKGGDSAADIESVYKHLFGNYPNLNFLRQLILFSQNPNEYSFTKSYTSHQIKHQSPLFFAMKRSLEEANTSKLQIHAVDTPGLEM
;
A
#
# COMPACT_ATOMS: atom_id res chain seq x y z
N MET A 1 31.49 -2.02 1.62
CA MET A 1 30.28 -2.78 1.98
C MET A 1 29.20 -2.42 0.98
N GLY A 2 28.40 -3.38 0.54
CA GLY A 2 27.27 -3.13 -0.38
C GLY A 2 26.06 -2.56 0.36
N THR A 3 25.12 -1.92 -0.35
CA THR A 3 23.87 -1.36 0.20
C THR A 3 23.14 -2.35 1.11
N ARG A 4 23.02 -3.61 0.67
CA ARG A 4 22.36 -4.67 1.45
C ARG A 4 23.08 -4.97 2.77
N GLU A 5 24.40 -4.99 2.79
CA GLU A 5 25.20 -5.27 4.01
C GLU A 5 25.00 -4.17 5.06
N HIS A 6 24.92 -2.90 4.64
CA HIS A 6 24.63 -1.78 5.53
C HIS A 6 23.20 -1.86 6.09
N ALA A 7 22.21 -2.17 5.25
CA ALA A 7 20.84 -2.38 5.71
C ALA A 7 20.73 -3.55 6.71
N GLU A 8 21.40 -4.68 6.42
CA GLU A 8 21.47 -5.84 7.31
C GLU A 8 22.11 -5.49 8.66
N THR A 9 23.17 -4.67 8.65
CA THR A 9 23.84 -4.21 9.87
C THR A 9 22.89 -3.42 10.78
N LEU A 10 22.10 -2.50 10.22
CA LEU A 10 21.11 -1.74 11.00
C LEU A 10 20.01 -2.66 11.57
N LEU A 11 19.48 -3.58 10.75
CA LEU A 11 18.47 -4.52 11.21
C LEU A 11 19.01 -5.43 12.32
N LEU A 12 20.27 -5.85 12.26
CA LEU A 12 20.92 -6.63 13.33
C LEU A 12 21.05 -5.82 14.64
N ARG A 13 21.27 -4.50 14.57
CA ARG A 13 21.28 -3.63 15.77
C ARG A 13 19.90 -3.58 16.41
N ILE A 14 18.84 -3.47 15.61
CA ILE A 14 17.45 -3.49 16.07
C ILE A 14 17.07 -4.87 16.64
N GLU A 15 17.47 -5.94 15.97
CA GLU A 15 17.15 -7.33 16.34
C GLU A 15 17.69 -7.71 17.72
N LYS A 16 18.83 -7.12 18.14
CA LYS A 16 19.39 -7.31 19.49
C LYS A 16 18.54 -6.72 20.61
N LEU A 17 17.60 -5.82 20.28
CA LEU A 17 16.78 -5.09 21.26
C LEU A 17 15.38 -5.68 21.41
N ILE A 18 15.00 -6.65 20.57
CA ILE A 18 13.68 -7.26 20.60
C ILE A 18 13.74 -8.72 21.04
N ILE A 19 12.69 -9.15 21.73
CA ILE A 19 12.43 -10.54 22.07
C ILE A 19 11.58 -11.13 20.95
N LYS A 20 12.04 -12.24 20.36
CA LYS A 20 11.37 -12.94 19.25
C LYS A 20 10.22 -13.86 19.70
N SER A 21 9.61 -13.57 20.84
CA SER A 21 8.44 -14.25 21.37
C SER A 21 7.39 -13.22 21.74
N SER A 22 6.11 -13.60 21.66
CA SER A 22 5.03 -12.77 22.19
C SER A 22 5.10 -12.69 23.71
N ASN A 23 4.55 -11.62 24.27
CA ASN A 23 4.35 -11.46 25.71
C ASN A 23 2.85 -11.65 26.02
N PRO A 24 2.44 -12.73 26.71
CA PRO A 24 1.03 -13.07 26.88
C PRO A 24 0.21 -12.00 27.61
N LYS A 25 0.81 -11.37 28.62
CA LYS A 25 0.18 -10.28 29.36
C LYS A 25 -0.07 -9.09 28.43
N LEU A 26 0.95 -8.70 27.65
CA LEU A 26 0.82 -7.60 26.69
C LEU A 26 -0.19 -7.93 25.58
N VAL A 27 -0.20 -9.17 25.06
CA VAL A 27 -1.20 -9.62 24.07
C VAL A 27 -2.60 -9.47 24.63
N LYS A 28 -2.85 -9.94 25.85
CA LYS A 28 -4.14 -9.80 26.53
C LYS A 28 -4.54 -8.32 26.68
N ASP A 29 -3.63 -7.48 27.14
CA ASP A 29 -3.86 -6.04 27.33
C ASP A 29 -4.17 -5.35 25.98
N LEU A 30 -3.48 -5.73 24.91
CA LEU A 30 -3.71 -5.23 23.54
C LEU A 30 -5.10 -5.62 23.01
N LEU A 31 -5.51 -6.88 23.20
CA LEU A 31 -6.83 -7.36 22.78
C LEU A 31 -7.97 -6.66 23.54
N VAL A 32 -7.75 -6.33 24.82
CA VAL A 32 -8.68 -5.51 25.60
C VAL A 32 -8.70 -4.09 25.07
N THR A 33 -7.53 -3.48 24.91
CA THR A 33 -7.37 -2.08 24.49
C THR A 33 -7.98 -1.81 23.12
N LEU A 34 -7.90 -2.77 22.20
CA LEU A 34 -8.44 -2.67 20.84
C LEU A 34 -9.85 -3.26 20.71
N ASN A 35 -10.51 -3.60 21.82
CA ASN A 35 -11.81 -4.29 21.87
C ASN A 35 -11.90 -5.66 21.17
N LEU A 36 -10.79 -6.17 20.63
CA LEU A 36 -10.70 -7.45 19.91
C LEU A 36 -10.97 -8.69 20.79
N HIS A 37 -10.82 -8.57 22.12
CA HIS A 37 -11.19 -9.63 23.06
C HIS A 37 -12.68 -10.03 23.01
N SER A 38 -13.54 -9.14 22.49
CA SER A 38 -14.98 -9.34 22.34
C SER A 38 -15.40 -9.72 20.92
N LEU A 39 -14.43 -9.96 20.02
CA LEU A 39 -14.68 -10.46 18.67
C LEU A 39 -15.35 -11.85 18.75
N ALA A 40 -16.63 -11.90 18.40
CA ALA A 40 -17.36 -13.15 18.30
C ALA A 40 -17.04 -13.83 16.97
N THR A 41 -16.50 -15.05 17.03
CA THR A 41 -16.19 -15.85 15.84
C THR A 41 -16.45 -17.34 16.06
N LYS A 42 -16.78 -18.05 14.98
CA LYS A 42 -16.85 -19.51 14.95
C LYS A 42 -15.54 -20.16 14.48
N ASN A 43 -14.55 -19.37 14.08
CA ASN A 43 -13.25 -19.87 13.65
C ASN A 43 -12.45 -20.37 14.87
N ARG A 44 -12.51 -21.68 15.12
CA ARG A 44 -11.84 -22.32 16.26
C ARG A 44 -10.33 -22.18 16.22
N GLU A 45 -9.72 -22.35 15.04
CA GLU A 45 -8.26 -22.28 14.90
C GLU A 45 -7.72 -20.89 15.28
N TYR A 46 -8.43 -19.82 14.89
CA TYR A 46 -8.10 -18.46 15.34
C TYR A 46 -8.36 -18.26 16.84
N ALA A 47 -9.52 -18.72 17.34
CA ALA A 47 -9.87 -18.55 18.75
C ALA A 47 -8.88 -19.26 19.68
N ASP A 48 -8.48 -20.49 19.32
CA ASP A 48 -7.49 -21.29 20.05
C ASP A 48 -6.11 -20.63 20.00
N PHE A 49 -5.69 -20.12 18.82
CA PHE A 49 -4.44 -19.37 18.68
C PHE A 49 -4.40 -18.13 19.58
N ILE A 50 -5.46 -17.31 19.57
CA ILE A 50 -5.53 -16.08 20.39
C ILE A 50 -5.58 -16.39 21.88
N LEU A 51 -6.31 -17.44 22.27
CA LEU A 51 -6.33 -17.91 23.66
C LEU A 51 -4.92 -18.30 24.10
N LYS A 52 -4.24 -19.14 23.30
CA LYS A 52 -2.86 -19.55 23.57
C LYS A 52 -1.94 -18.35 23.65
N ALA A 53 -1.99 -17.43 22.69
CA ALA A 53 -1.16 -16.22 22.68
C ALA A 53 -1.40 -15.29 23.87
N SER A 54 -2.55 -15.39 24.53
CA SER A 54 -2.91 -14.63 25.73
C SER A 54 -2.51 -15.33 27.04
N THR A 55 -2.12 -16.61 26.99
CA THR A 55 -1.73 -17.41 28.17
C THR A 55 -0.28 -17.90 28.12
N GLU A 56 0.30 -18.02 26.93
CA GLU A 56 1.59 -18.63 26.65
C GLU A 56 2.37 -17.83 25.61
N GLU A 57 3.70 -17.86 25.70
CA GLU A 57 4.57 -17.22 24.71
C GLU A 57 4.46 -17.94 23.36
N ILE A 58 4.27 -17.17 22.29
CA ILE A 58 4.29 -17.64 20.89
C ILE A 58 5.62 -17.28 20.28
N ASN A 59 6.28 -18.24 19.64
CA ASN A 59 7.52 -17.98 18.92
C ASN A 59 7.24 -17.18 17.63
N LEU A 60 7.81 -15.98 17.54
CA LEU A 60 7.67 -15.06 16.41
C LEU A 60 8.91 -15.06 15.49
N SER A 61 9.88 -15.95 15.72
CA SER A 61 11.15 -15.94 14.98
C SER A 61 10.97 -16.13 13.48
N ALA A 62 10.12 -17.07 13.06
CA ALA A 62 9.85 -17.31 11.63
C ALA A 62 9.24 -16.06 10.97
N LEU A 63 8.19 -15.51 11.60
CA LEU A 63 7.53 -14.28 11.16
C LEU A 63 8.50 -13.09 11.02
N LEU A 64 9.31 -12.84 12.04
CA LEU A 64 10.24 -11.70 12.07
C LEU A 64 11.41 -11.89 11.09
N ASN A 65 11.92 -13.10 10.94
CA ASN A 65 12.97 -13.41 9.97
C ASN A 65 12.45 -13.24 8.53
N HIS A 66 11.22 -13.69 8.25
CA HIS A 66 10.58 -13.48 6.95
C HIS A 66 10.42 -11.99 6.66
N LEU A 67 9.88 -11.22 7.60
CA LEU A 67 9.75 -9.77 7.47
C LEU A 67 11.10 -9.09 7.18
N LYS A 68 12.16 -9.47 7.92
CA LYS A 68 13.53 -8.98 7.69
C LYS A 68 14.00 -9.24 6.26
N ILE A 69 13.82 -10.47 5.76
CA ILE A 69 14.21 -10.85 4.39
C ILE A 69 13.42 -10.01 3.37
N CYS A 70 12.11 -9.86 3.56
CA CYS A 70 11.29 -9.06 2.66
C CYS A 70 11.71 -7.59 2.66
N ILE A 71 12.05 -7.01 3.82
CA ILE A 71 12.50 -5.61 3.91
C ILE A 71 13.80 -5.42 3.13
N LEU A 72 14.73 -6.38 3.24
CA LEU A 72 16.01 -6.36 2.51
C LEU A 72 15.84 -6.58 1.00
N ASN A 73 14.77 -7.26 0.59
CA ASN A 73 14.44 -7.48 -0.81
C ASN A 73 13.64 -6.33 -1.43
N ASN A 74 12.99 -5.49 -0.61
CA ASN A 74 12.36 -4.27 -1.05
C ASN A 74 13.42 -3.18 -1.29
N HIS A 75 13.73 -2.91 -2.56
CA HIS A 75 14.86 -2.05 -2.93
C HIS A 75 14.82 -0.64 -2.30
N PRO A 76 13.69 0.11 -2.34
CA PRO A 76 13.59 1.40 -1.65
C PRO A 76 13.88 1.34 -0.15
N LEU A 77 13.30 0.38 0.57
CA LEU A 77 13.51 0.26 2.02
C LEU A 77 14.93 -0.19 2.36
N CYS A 78 15.48 -1.14 1.60
CA CYS A 78 16.86 -1.57 1.74
C CYS A 78 17.82 -0.39 1.55
N SER A 79 17.60 0.43 0.52
CA SER A 79 18.39 1.65 0.27
C SER A 79 18.28 2.67 1.40
N LEU A 80 17.09 2.85 1.98
CA LEU A 80 16.88 3.73 3.12
C LEU A 80 17.64 3.26 4.36
N LEU A 81 17.52 1.97 4.71
CA LEU A 81 18.20 1.40 5.87
C LEU A 81 19.72 1.46 5.71
N ALA A 82 20.22 1.21 4.50
CA ALA A 82 21.63 1.38 4.18
C ALA A 82 22.09 2.83 4.42
N PHE A 83 21.35 3.80 3.89
CA PHE A 83 21.65 5.22 4.08
C PHE A 83 21.68 5.63 5.57
N ILE A 84 20.70 5.15 6.36
CA ILE A 84 20.66 5.40 7.82
C ILE A 84 21.92 4.86 8.50
N GLN A 85 22.35 3.64 8.14
CA GLN A 85 23.51 3.00 8.71
C GLN A 85 24.83 3.65 8.28
N GLU A 86 24.98 3.95 6.99
CA GLU A 86 26.19 4.55 6.41
C GLU A 86 26.47 5.93 6.98
N ASN A 87 25.41 6.68 7.29
CA ASN A 87 25.51 8.05 7.78
C ASN A 87 25.31 8.17 9.30
N ASP A 88 25.28 7.03 10.02
CA ASP A 88 25.08 6.95 11.47
C ASP A 88 23.92 7.83 11.98
N LEU A 89 22.78 7.78 11.26
CA LEU A 89 21.66 8.70 11.52
C LEU A 89 20.84 8.31 12.75
N VAL A 90 21.01 7.09 13.26
CA VAL A 90 20.36 6.58 14.45
C VAL A 90 21.39 5.88 15.33
N SER A 91 21.59 6.40 16.54
CA SER A 91 22.52 5.86 17.52
C SER A 91 21.95 4.65 18.26
N ASP A 92 22.81 3.81 18.84
CA ASP A 92 22.37 2.69 19.70
C ASP A 92 21.60 3.17 20.95
N TYR A 93 21.92 4.37 21.44
CA TYR A 93 21.18 5.01 22.53
C TYR A 93 19.73 5.33 22.13
N GLU A 94 19.53 5.91 20.95
CA GLU A 94 18.18 6.14 20.41
C GLU A 94 17.44 4.82 20.18
N LEU A 95 18.11 3.79 19.64
CA LEU A 95 17.51 2.47 19.46
C LEU A 95 17.09 1.84 20.81
N ALA A 96 17.93 1.93 21.83
CA ALA A 96 17.61 1.45 23.17
C ALA A 96 16.40 2.18 23.78
N ASN A 97 16.29 3.50 23.58
CA ASN A 97 15.16 4.30 24.06
C ASN A 97 13.83 3.94 23.39
N ILE A 98 13.85 3.31 22.21
CA ILE A 98 12.63 2.89 21.50
C ILE A 98 12.35 1.38 21.61
N ALA A 99 13.18 0.63 22.35
CA ALA A 99 13.07 -0.83 22.44
C ALA A 99 11.68 -1.31 22.89
N ASP A 100 11.08 -0.64 23.87
CA ASP A 100 9.70 -0.96 24.32
C ASP A 100 8.66 -0.77 23.21
N THR A 101 8.80 0.29 22.40
CA THR A 101 7.88 0.55 21.29
C THR A 101 8.08 -0.50 20.19
N LEU A 102 9.32 -0.89 19.91
CA LEU A 102 9.62 -1.99 18.99
C LEU A 102 9.02 -3.31 19.50
N GLN A 103 9.12 -3.60 20.80
CA GLN A 103 8.55 -4.81 21.38
C GLN A 103 7.00 -4.80 21.33
N LEU A 104 6.38 -3.64 21.55
CA LEU A 104 4.94 -3.44 21.33
C LEU A 104 4.57 -3.78 19.88
N GLN A 105 5.29 -3.22 18.90
CA GLN A 105 5.06 -3.45 17.49
C GLN A 105 5.26 -4.93 17.09
N VAL A 106 6.25 -5.62 17.65
CA VAL A 106 6.46 -7.07 17.44
C VAL A 106 5.23 -7.88 17.88
N ASN A 107 4.66 -7.57 19.05
CA ASN A 107 3.45 -8.24 19.52
C ASN A 107 2.23 -7.91 18.63
N LEU A 108 2.08 -6.66 18.21
CA LEU A 108 1.02 -6.25 17.28
C LEU A 108 1.14 -6.96 15.93
N ILE A 109 2.34 -7.11 15.39
CA ILE A 109 2.58 -7.86 14.14
C ILE A 109 2.11 -9.31 14.30
N GLY A 110 2.43 -9.98 15.41
CA GLY A 110 1.96 -11.34 15.66
C GLY A 110 0.42 -11.47 15.69
N ILE A 111 -0.25 -10.58 16.43
CA ILE A 111 -1.72 -10.56 16.53
C ILE A 111 -2.37 -10.25 15.17
N PHE A 112 -1.91 -9.20 14.51
CA PHE A 112 -2.54 -8.72 13.28
C PHE A 112 -2.19 -9.55 12.05
N GLU A 113 -1.04 -10.22 12.03
CA GLU A 113 -0.77 -11.24 11.03
C GLU A 113 -1.79 -12.37 11.15
N ALA A 114 -2.01 -12.89 12.37
CA ALA A 114 -3.01 -13.94 12.61
C ALA A 114 -4.41 -13.50 12.17
N ILE A 115 -4.85 -12.29 12.53
CA ILE A 115 -6.15 -11.77 12.08
C ILE A 115 -6.17 -11.64 10.55
N THR A 116 -5.13 -11.07 9.93
CA THR A 116 -5.12 -10.80 8.49
C THR A 116 -5.09 -12.08 7.67
N ILE A 117 -4.24 -13.05 8.01
CA ILE A 117 -4.15 -14.32 7.28
C ILE A 117 -5.44 -15.13 7.45
N THR A 118 -6.08 -15.09 8.62
CA THR A 118 -7.39 -15.72 8.84
C THR A 118 -8.50 -14.96 8.10
N MET A 119 -8.48 -13.62 8.04
CA MET A 119 -9.44 -12.85 7.23
C MET A 119 -9.27 -13.13 5.74
N ALA A 120 -8.03 -13.28 5.26
CA ALA A 120 -7.69 -13.59 3.88
C ALA A 120 -8.17 -15.00 3.50
N ASN A 121 -8.04 -15.97 4.40
CA ASN A 121 -8.28 -17.37 4.06
C ASN A 121 -9.61 -17.95 4.53
N GLY A 122 -10.11 -17.49 5.68
CA GLY A 122 -11.33 -17.97 6.29
C GLY A 122 -12.58 -17.60 5.49
N LYS A 123 -13.56 -18.50 5.46
CA LYS A 123 -14.84 -18.27 4.78
C LYS A 123 -15.68 -17.18 5.46
N GLU A 124 -15.84 -17.28 6.78
CA GLU A 124 -16.72 -16.40 7.57
C GLU A 124 -15.93 -15.37 8.41
N PHE A 125 -14.64 -15.57 8.63
CA PHE A 125 -13.88 -14.77 9.60
C PHE A 125 -13.77 -13.28 9.21
N ALA A 126 -13.65 -12.96 7.92
CA ALA A 126 -13.68 -11.56 7.47
C ALA A 126 -15.04 -10.89 7.77
N GLN A 127 -16.13 -11.65 7.72
CA GLN A 127 -17.48 -11.19 8.07
C GLN A 127 -17.57 -10.94 9.58
N ASP A 128 -17.04 -11.85 10.41
CA ASP A 128 -16.98 -11.69 11.86
C ASP A 128 -16.25 -10.39 12.26
N VAL A 129 -15.09 -10.12 11.63
CA VAL A 129 -14.33 -8.88 11.86
C VAL A 129 -15.10 -7.64 11.38
N TYR A 130 -15.73 -7.70 10.20
CA TYR A 130 -16.56 -6.62 9.69
C TYR A 130 -17.73 -6.29 10.63
N ASP A 131 -18.47 -7.30 11.08
CA ASP A 131 -19.60 -7.12 11.97
C ASP A 131 -19.16 -6.63 13.36
N HIS A 132 -17.99 -7.07 13.84
CA HIS A 132 -17.41 -6.56 15.08
C HIS A 132 -17.07 -5.08 14.97
N LEU A 133 -16.32 -4.67 13.94
CA LEU A 133 -15.89 -3.28 13.78
C LEU A 133 -17.05 -2.31 13.51
N ASN A 134 -18.05 -2.74 12.75
CA ASN A 134 -19.21 -1.88 12.47
C ASN A 134 -20.08 -1.61 13.70
N ARG A 135 -20.08 -2.46 14.73
CA ARG A 135 -20.81 -2.20 15.97
C ARG A 135 -20.30 -0.95 16.70
N PHE A 136 -19.05 -0.58 16.45
CA PHE A 136 -18.42 0.61 17.03
C PHE A 136 -18.55 1.84 16.12
N SER A 137 -19.16 1.71 14.93
CA SER A 137 -19.49 2.87 14.12
C SER A 137 -20.58 3.69 14.81
N SER A 138 -20.36 4.99 14.95
CA SER A 138 -21.32 5.94 15.53
C SER A 138 -22.49 6.28 14.57
N SER A 139 -22.53 5.69 13.36
CA SER A 139 -23.60 5.95 12.40
C SER A 139 -24.86 5.15 12.73
N PHE A 140 -26.00 5.85 12.82
CA PHE A 140 -27.33 5.22 12.87
C PHE A 140 -27.70 4.48 11.56
N PHE A 141 -26.95 4.73 10.47
CA PHE A 141 -27.09 4.09 9.17
C PHE A 141 -25.71 3.65 8.65
N PRO A 142 -25.10 2.60 9.24
CA PRO A 142 -23.72 2.18 8.95
C PRO A 142 -23.57 1.52 7.58
N ALA A 143 -24.54 1.65 6.69
CA ALA A 143 -24.51 1.13 5.33
C ALA A 143 -24.81 2.22 4.30
N ASN A 144 -25.03 3.47 4.76
CA ASN A 144 -25.24 4.64 3.93
C ASN A 144 -23.98 5.51 3.91
N PRO A 145 -23.33 5.70 2.75
CA PRO A 145 -22.06 6.40 2.70
C PRO A 145 -22.11 7.87 3.16
N VAL A 146 -23.23 8.56 2.94
CA VAL A 146 -23.41 9.96 3.36
C VAL A 146 -23.53 10.01 4.88
N ALA A 147 -24.36 9.14 5.47
CA ALA A 147 -24.49 9.06 6.92
C ALA A 147 -23.15 8.67 7.58
N GLU A 148 -22.39 7.76 6.98
CA GLU A 148 -21.07 7.38 7.47
C GLU A 148 -20.05 8.51 7.40
N PHE A 149 -20.06 9.32 6.34
CA PHE A 149 -19.17 10.47 6.22
C PHE A 149 -19.38 11.50 7.35
N PHE A 150 -20.65 11.79 7.67
CA PHE A 150 -21.00 12.77 8.69
C PHE A 150 -20.99 12.21 10.12
N PHE A 151 -21.43 10.96 10.30
CA PHE A 151 -21.74 10.38 11.61
C PHE A 151 -21.01 9.07 11.91
N GLY A 152 -20.37 8.43 10.93
CA GLY A 152 -19.70 7.13 11.11
C GLY A 152 -18.28 7.19 11.67
N VAL A 153 -17.76 8.39 11.88
CA VAL A 153 -16.40 8.66 12.38
C VAL A 153 -16.40 9.77 13.42
N PRO A 154 -15.47 9.77 14.39
CA PRO A 154 -15.39 10.81 15.41
C PRO A 154 -15.29 12.22 14.81
N TYR A 155 -15.85 13.23 15.49
CA TYR A 155 -15.78 14.63 15.04
C TYR A 155 -14.35 15.14 14.84
N THR A 156 -13.40 14.59 15.59
CA THR A 156 -11.96 14.91 15.52
C THR A 156 -11.26 14.34 14.29
N ALA A 157 -11.89 13.46 13.52
CA ALA A 157 -11.30 12.86 12.32
C ALA A 157 -11.10 13.90 11.21
N SER A 158 -9.91 13.89 10.58
CA SER A 158 -9.56 14.79 9.47
C SER A 158 -10.39 14.49 8.21
N LEU A 159 -10.45 15.43 7.26
CA LEU A 159 -11.13 15.21 5.99
C LEU A 159 -10.59 13.97 5.26
N PHE A 160 -9.26 13.80 5.25
CA PHE A 160 -8.62 12.63 4.66
C PHE A 160 -9.10 11.32 5.31
N GLU A 161 -9.19 11.26 6.63
CA GLU A 161 -9.62 10.06 7.36
C GLU A 161 -11.08 9.70 7.06
N ARG A 162 -11.95 10.71 6.99
CA ARG A 162 -13.36 10.54 6.61
C ARG A 162 -13.47 9.96 5.21
N LEU A 163 -12.77 10.56 4.24
CA LEU A 163 -12.76 10.10 2.85
C LEU A 163 -12.20 8.68 2.73
N LYS A 164 -11.15 8.35 3.48
CA LYS A 164 -10.55 7.02 3.46
C LYS A 164 -11.49 5.95 3.99
N LEU A 165 -12.09 6.13 5.16
CA LEU A 165 -12.99 5.11 5.70
C LEU A 165 -14.16 4.85 4.74
N MET A 166 -14.70 5.92 4.16
CA MET A 166 -15.77 5.89 3.18
C MET A 166 -15.39 5.16 1.88
N SER A 167 -14.14 5.27 1.42
CA SER A 167 -13.69 4.62 0.17
C SER A 167 -13.25 3.17 0.34
N ILE A 168 -12.90 2.74 1.57
CA ILE A 168 -12.48 1.35 1.86
C ILE A 168 -13.68 0.41 1.95
N LYS A 169 -14.79 0.87 2.53
CA LYS A 169 -15.95 0.02 2.86
C LYS A 169 -16.60 -0.70 1.67
N PRO A 170 -16.81 -0.07 0.49
CA PRO A 170 -17.36 -0.76 -0.67
C PRO A 170 -16.49 -1.94 -1.10
N GLY A 171 -15.16 -1.75 -1.07
CA GLY A 171 -14.22 -2.82 -1.37
C GLY A 171 -14.30 -3.97 -0.36
N MET A 172 -14.40 -3.67 0.94
CA MET A 172 -14.59 -4.69 1.97
C MET A 172 -15.88 -5.48 1.75
N LEU A 173 -17.01 -4.81 1.47
CA LEU A 173 -18.29 -5.44 1.19
C LEU A 173 -18.25 -6.34 -0.04
N ASN A 174 -17.55 -5.92 -1.09
CA ASN A 174 -17.34 -6.70 -2.31
C ASN A 174 -16.55 -7.98 -2.00
N ILE A 175 -15.46 -7.89 -1.21
CA ILE A 175 -14.71 -9.08 -0.76
C ILE A 175 -15.62 -10.04 0.02
N LEU A 176 -16.41 -9.52 0.97
CA LEU A 176 -17.30 -10.35 1.79
C LEU A 176 -18.30 -11.11 0.94
N PHE A 177 -18.97 -10.43 -0.01
CA PHE A 177 -19.92 -11.07 -0.92
C PHE A 177 -19.27 -12.25 -1.68
N HIS A 178 -18.16 -12.01 -2.37
CA HIS A 178 -17.50 -13.04 -3.18
C HIS A 178 -16.97 -14.21 -2.36
N LYS A 179 -16.48 -13.94 -1.14
CA LYS A 179 -16.00 -14.99 -0.22
C LYS A 179 -17.13 -15.83 0.34
N LEU A 180 -18.25 -15.22 0.73
CA LEU A 180 -19.44 -15.94 1.22
C LEU A 180 -19.99 -16.88 0.15
N MET A 181 -19.95 -16.47 -1.11
CA MET A 181 -20.39 -17.27 -2.25
C MET A 181 -19.45 -18.45 -2.56
N GLY A 182 -18.17 -18.37 -2.18
CA GLY A 182 -17.21 -19.46 -2.39
C GLY A 182 -17.13 -19.87 -3.86
N GLU A 183 -17.27 -21.17 -4.15
CA GLU A 183 -17.29 -21.70 -5.52
C GLU A 183 -18.63 -21.53 -6.25
N LYS A 184 -19.71 -21.17 -5.55
CA LYS A 184 -21.05 -21.05 -6.14
C LYS A 184 -21.04 -20.01 -7.26
N VAL A 185 -21.68 -20.34 -8.39
CA VAL A 185 -21.93 -19.37 -9.46
C VAL A 185 -22.82 -18.25 -8.91
N GLU A 186 -22.33 -17.03 -9.01
CA GLU A 186 -23.00 -15.86 -8.45
C GLU A 186 -24.07 -15.35 -9.40
N THR A 187 -25.22 -14.98 -8.86
CA THR A 187 -26.33 -14.40 -9.62
C THR A 187 -26.67 -13.01 -9.13
N VAL A 188 -27.37 -12.23 -9.98
CA VAL A 188 -27.91 -10.92 -9.58
C VAL A 188 -28.85 -11.04 -8.38
N ALA A 189 -29.57 -12.16 -8.25
CA ALA A 189 -30.41 -12.42 -7.09
C ALA A 189 -29.60 -12.60 -5.80
N ASP A 190 -28.42 -13.25 -5.87
CA ASP A 190 -27.51 -13.38 -4.72
C ASP A 190 -26.96 -12.01 -4.29
N ALA A 191 -26.55 -11.19 -5.24
CA ALA A 191 -26.08 -9.82 -4.97
C ALA A 191 -27.17 -8.96 -4.33
N ASN A 192 -28.40 -9.01 -4.86
CA ASN A 192 -29.55 -8.29 -4.30
C ASN A 192 -29.93 -8.80 -2.90
N ALA A 193 -29.84 -10.10 -2.65
CA ALA A 193 -30.07 -10.69 -1.34
C ALA A 193 -29.03 -10.19 -0.33
N PHE A 194 -27.76 -10.14 -0.71
CA PHE A 194 -26.68 -9.59 0.13
C PHE A 194 -26.88 -8.10 0.42
N ILE A 195 -27.22 -7.30 -0.61
CA ILE A 195 -27.53 -5.86 -0.46
C ILE A 195 -28.69 -5.66 0.52
N THR A 196 -29.74 -6.48 0.41
CA THR A 196 -30.92 -6.40 1.28
C THR A 196 -30.59 -6.81 2.71
N ASP A 197 -29.90 -7.95 2.89
CA ASP A 197 -29.48 -8.46 4.21
C ASP A 197 -28.62 -7.45 4.96
N LYS A 198 -27.69 -6.79 4.27
CA LYS A 198 -26.77 -5.80 4.83
C LYS A 198 -27.31 -4.37 4.80
N ASN A 199 -28.53 -4.15 4.30
CA ASN A 199 -29.16 -2.82 4.15
C ASN A 199 -28.27 -1.80 3.42
N LEU A 200 -27.59 -2.23 2.35
CA LEU A 200 -26.61 -1.41 1.62
C LEU A 200 -27.30 -0.35 0.75
N SER A 201 -26.69 0.83 0.62
CA SER A 201 -27.20 1.92 -0.22
C SER A 201 -26.09 2.74 -0.88
N GLY A 202 -26.43 3.50 -1.92
CA GLY A 202 -25.46 4.29 -2.68
C GLY A 202 -24.37 3.39 -3.28
N TRP A 203 -23.11 3.83 -3.26
CA TRP A 203 -22.00 3.01 -3.77
C TRP A 203 -21.65 1.80 -2.87
N ASN A 204 -22.17 1.71 -1.64
CA ASN A 204 -21.99 0.49 -0.84
C ASN A 204 -22.84 -0.67 -1.41
N ALA A 205 -23.86 -0.36 -2.20
CA ALA A 205 -24.70 -1.33 -2.91
C ALA A 205 -24.16 -1.71 -4.30
N ASP A 206 -22.97 -1.24 -4.67
CA ASP A 206 -22.29 -1.57 -5.94
C ASP A 206 -21.67 -2.98 -5.87
N ILE A 207 -22.54 -3.98 -5.72
CA ILE A 207 -22.18 -5.40 -5.62
C ILE A 207 -22.67 -6.11 -6.87
N HIS A 208 -21.74 -6.78 -7.54
CA HIS A 208 -22.00 -7.47 -8.79
C HIS A 208 -21.46 -8.90 -8.75
N PRO A 209 -22.14 -9.85 -9.41
CA PRO A 209 -21.59 -11.20 -9.61
C PRO A 209 -20.22 -11.17 -10.28
N ALA A 210 -19.32 -12.02 -9.81
CA ALA A 210 -18.01 -12.20 -10.41
C ALA A 210 -18.11 -12.97 -11.72
N GLU A 211 -17.62 -12.36 -12.79
CA GLU A 211 -17.27 -13.07 -14.02
C GLU A 211 -15.84 -13.62 -13.87
N LEU A 212 -15.71 -14.93 -13.72
CA LEU A 212 -14.40 -15.57 -13.59
C LEU A 212 -13.58 -15.33 -14.86
N GLU A 213 -12.32 -14.97 -14.67
CA GLU A 213 -11.35 -14.75 -15.77
C GLU A 213 -11.63 -13.59 -16.71
N ALA A 214 -12.81 -12.97 -16.64
CA ALA A 214 -13.11 -11.75 -17.37
C ALA A 214 -12.30 -10.56 -16.81
N PRO A 215 -11.69 -9.73 -17.68
CA PRO A 215 -11.06 -8.50 -17.26
C PRO A 215 -12.10 -7.53 -16.67
N ALA A 216 -11.94 -7.17 -15.41
CA ALA A 216 -12.69 -6.11 -14.75
C ALA A 216 -12.01 -4.75 -15.02
N LYS A 217 -12.78 -3.80 -15.55
CA LYS A 217 -12.39 -2.39 -15.68
C LYS A 217 -12.56 -1.67 -14.33
N GLY A 218 -11.95 -0.49 -14.17
CA GLY A 218 -12.15 0.37 -12.98
C GLY A 218 -11.24 0.13 -11.78
N THR A 219 -10.62 -1.05 -11.61
CA THR A 219 -9.67 -1.27 -10.49
C THR A 219 -8.48 -0.31 -10.54
N ALA A 220 -7.83 -0.17 -11.70
CA ALA A 220 -6.67 0.72 -11.84
C ALA A 220 -7.05 2.20 -11.58
N PRO A 221 -8.09 2.77 -12.22
CA PRO A 221 -8.56 4.12 -11.88
C PRO A 221 -8.89 4.32 -10.39
N GLY A 222 -9.60 3.38 -9.76
CA GLY A 222 -9.94 3.46 -8.33
C GLY A 222 -8.71 3.36 -7.41
N MET A 223 -7.71 2.57 -7.78
CA MET A 223 -6.42 2.57 -7.07
C MET A 223 -5.65 3.87 -7.30
N GLY A 224 -5.79 4.47 -8.49
CA GLY A 224 -5.23 5.77 -8.84
C GLY A 224 -5.78 6.90 -7.97
N VAL A 225 -7.10 6.95 -7.74
CA VAL A 225 -7.72 7.89 -6.78
C VAL A 225 -7.11 7.72 -5.38
N ASN A 226 -7.00 6.47 -4.93
CA ASN A 226 -6.46 6.17 -3.61
C ASN A 226 -5.01 6.65 -3.43
N ILE A 227 -4.19 6.53 -4.48
CA ILE A 227 -2.83 7.05 -4.51
C ILE A 227 -2.84 8.57 -4.53
N LEU A 228 -3.63 9.18 -5.43
CA LEU A 228 -3.73 10.62 -5.60
C LEU A 228 -4.14 11.34 -4.31
N GLU A 229 -5.07 10.76 -3.54
CA GLU A 229 -5.49 11.26 -2.23
C GLU A 229 -4.33 11.38 -1.24
N ALA A 230 -3.48 10.35 -1.12
CA ALA A 230 -2.34 10.38 -0.22
C ALA A 230 -1.19 11.25 -0.78
N THR A 231 -1.02 11.27 -2.10
CA THR A 231 -0.09 12.18 -2.79
C THR A 231 -0.45 13.65 -2.54
N TRP A 232 -1.73 13.99 -2.55
CA TRP A 232 -2.22 15.33 -2.23
C TRP A 232 -1.88 15.72 -0.78
N GLU A 233 -2.12 14.82 0.17
CA GLU A 233 -1.80 15.03 1.58
C GLU A 233 -0.27 15.19 1.78
N ASP A 234 0.56 14.33 1.18
CA ASP A 234 2.02 14.48 1.19
C ASP A 234 2.51 15.83 0.63
N SER A 235 1.81 16.37 -0.37
CA SER A 235 2.17 17.62 -1.07
C SER A 235 1.74 18.89 -0.34
N THR A 236 0.77 18.77 0.57
CA THR A 236 0.09 19.94 1.18
C THR A 236 0.07 19.92 2.70
N GLY A 237 0.21 18.75 3.31
CA GLY A 237 0.21 18.51 4.74
C GLY A 237 1.56 18.72 5.41
N HIS A 238 1.68 18.19 6.63
CA HIS A 238 2.85 18.43 7.50
C HIS A 238 4.15 17.76 7.01
N ALA A 239 4.06 16.72 6.17
CA ALA A 239 5.21 16.03 5.62
C ALA A 239 5.87 16.76 4.43
N LYS A 240 5.20 17.78 3.86
CA LYS A 240 5.62 18.47 2.63
C LYS A 240 7.10 18.83 2.60
N ASP A 241 7.58 19.54 3.63
CA ASP A 241 8.96 20.04 3.69
C ASP A 241 9.97 19.01 4.22
N LYS A 242 9.52 17.78 4.49
CA LYS A 242 10.31 16.66 5.03
C LYS A 242 10.43 15.50 4.03
N GLY A 243 10.36 15.77 2.74
CA GLY A 243 10.39 14.75 1.67
C GLY A 243 9.02 14.37 1.13
N GLY A 244 7.93 14.99 1.62
CA GLY A 244 6.57 14.73 1.15
C GLY A 244 6.38 15.07 -0.33
N ILE A 245 7.02 16.13 -0.84
CA ILE A 245 6.94 16.46 -2.28
C ILE A 245 7.57 15.36 -3.16
N GLU A 246 8.75 14.88 -2.80
CA GLU A 246 9.42 13.80 -3.54
C GLU A 246 8.63 12.48 -3.42
N ASN A 247 8.09 12.17 -2.25
CA ASN A 247 7.22 11.01 -2.07
C ASN A 247 5.91 11.15 -2.88
N ALA A 248 5.35 12.36 -2.97
CA ALA A 248 4.19 12.64 -3.80
C ALA A 248 4.49 12.40 -5.29
N MET A 249 5.66 12.84 -5.77
CA MET A 249 6.13 12.52 -7.13
C MET A 249 6.24 11.00 -7.36
N ALA A 250 6.76 10.24 -6.39
CA ALA A 250 6.77 8.78 -6.47
C ALA A 250 5.34 8.18 -6.58
N GLY A 251 4.37 8.76 -5.88
CA GLY A 251 2.94 8.42 -6.01
C GLY A 251 2.40 8.67 -7.42
N ILE A 252 2.76 9.79 -8.05
CA ILE A 252 2.44 10.03 -9.46
C ILE A 252 3.11 8.99 -10.36
N GLY A 253 4.37 8.63 -10.09
CA GLY A 253 5.06 7.55 -10.77
C GLY A 253 4.32 6.20 -10.70
N LEU A 254 3.80 5.83 -9.52
CA LEU A 254 2.96 4.63 -9.35
C LEU A 254 1.74 4.64 -10.26
N ILE A 255 1.05 5.78 -10.38
CA ILE A 255 -0.11 5.94 -11.27
C ILE A 255 0.33 5.80 -12.74
N MET A 256 1.43 6.45 -13.15
CA MET A 256 1.96 6.36 -14.51
C MET A 256 2.35 4.94 -14.89
N ILE A 257 2.99 4.19 -13.99
CA ILE A 257 3.35 2.78 -14.22
C ILE A 257 2.08 1.96 -14.43
N MET A 258 1.08 2.12 -13.56
CA MET A 258 -0.18 1.39 -13.66
C MET A 258 -0.94 1.69 -14.97
N GLU A 259 -0.97 2.96 -15.38
CA GLU A 259 -1.65 3.39 -16.62
C GLU A 259 -0.92 2.95 -17.90
N SER A 260 0.42 2.94 -17.87
CA SER A 260 1.25 2.50 -19.01
C SER A 260 1.23 0.99 -19.20
N GLN A 261 1.26 0.23 -18.09
CA GLN A 261 1.17 -1.24 -18.11
C GLN A 261 -0.26 -1.77 -18.29
N GLN A 262 -1.27 -0.89 -18.19
CA GLN A 262 -2.68 -1.25 -18.29
C GLN A 262 -3.06 -2.40 -17.34
N PHE A 263 -2.61 -2.33 -16.09
CA PHE A 263 -2.91 -3.38 -15.11
C PHE A 263 -4.42 -3.62 -15.03
N ALA A 264 -4.79 -4.89 -15.15
CA ALA A 264 -6.17 -5.34 -15.13
C ALA A 264 -6.44 -6.17 -13.88
N SER A 265 -7.70 -6.16 -13.45
CA SER A 265 -8.18 -7.09 -12.44
C SER A 265 -9.01 -8.19 -13.07
N SER A 266 -9.10 -9.34 -12.42
CA SER A 266 -10.04 -10.39 -12.79
C SER A 266 -10.29 -11.30 -11.60
N PHE A 267 -11.45 -11.94 -11.58
CA PHE A 267 -11.76 -12.87 -10.50
C PHE A 267 -11.09 -14.23 -10.75
N ARG A 268 -10.50 -14.81 -9.69
CA ARG A 268 -9.96 -16.17 -9.69
C ARG A 268 -10.45 -16.94 -8.48
N LEU A 269 -10.57 -18.25 -8.65
CA LEU A 269 -10.96 -19.16 -7.58
C LEU A 269 -9.70 -19.82 -6.99
N VAL A 270 -9.30 -19.39 -5.79
CA VAL A 270 -8.09 -19.88 -5.12
C VAL A 270 -8.42 -20.53 -3.79
N SER A 271 -7.59 -21.49 -3.37
CA SER A 271 -7.69 -22.13 -2.05
C SER A 271 -7.05 -21.29 -0.95
N HIS A 272 -5.91 -20.67 -1.23
CA HIS A 272 -5.12 -19.94 -0.25
C HIS A 272 -4.61 -18.60 -0.78
N ILE A 273 -4.47 -17.64 0.15
CA ILE A 273 -3.67 -16.43 -0.02
C ILE A 273 -2.57 -16.50 1.04
N LEU A 274 -1.34 -16.71 0.62
CA LEU A 274 -0.16 -16.76 1.48
C LEU A 274 0.85 -15.68 1.06
N PRO A 275 1.75 -15.25 1.96
CA PRO A 275 2.90 -14.46 1.57
C PRO A 275 3.78 -15.21 0.56
N GLN A 276 4.52 -14.48 -0.26
CA GLN A 276 5.45 -15.06 -1.23
C GLN A 276 6.53 -15.89 -0.54
N GLY A 277 6.74 -17.10 -1.05
CA GLY A 277 7.75 -18.02 -0.53
C GLY A 277 7.40 -18.66 0.81
N VAL A 278 6.13 -18.59 1.22
CA VAL A 278 5.60 -19.22 2.44
C VAL A 278 4.60 -20.28 2.04
N ASP A 279 4.75 -21.47 2.62
CA ASP A 279 3.86 -22.61 2.38
C ASP A 279 3.06 -22.98 3.63
N LEU A 280 2.13 -23.93 3.48
CA LEU A 280 1.50 -24.61 4.61
C LEU A 280 2.23 -25.91 4.90
N GLN A 281 2.42 -26.21 6.18
CA GLN A 281 2.91 -27.53 6.59
C GLN A 281 1.83 -28.59 6.36
N GLU A 282 2.20 -29.88 6.43
CA GLU A 282 1.28 -31.02 6.16
C GLU A 282 -0.04 -30.96 6.97
N THR A 283 -0.03 -30.31 8.12
CA THR A 283 -1.19 -30.14 9.02
C THR A 283 -2.04 -28.90 8.75
N SER A 284 -1.81 -28.20 7.62
CA SER A 284 -2.36 -26.85 7.34
C SER A 284 -1.88 -25.76 8.32
N ALA A 285 -0.86 -26.05 9.12
CA ALA A 285 -0.22 -25.07 9.98
C ALA A 285 0.49 -23.99 9.15
N TYR A 286 0.31 -22.74 9.55
CA TYR A 286 0.91 -21.60 8.89
C TYR A 286 2.40 -21.51 9.23
N GLU A 287 3.29 -21.58 8.24
CA GLU A 287 4.73 -21.63 8.48
C GLU A 287 5.27 -20.47 9.35
N LEU A 288 4.73 -19.25 9.19
CA LEU A 288 5.19 -18.09 9.97
C LEU A 288 4.63 -18.04 11.39
N LEU A 289 3.48 -18.68 11.64
CA LEU A 289 2.84 -18.84 12.95
C LEU A 289 2.32 -20.29 13.09
N PRO A 290 3.18 -21.27 13.39
CA PRO A 290 2.83 -22.70 13.30
C PRO A 290 1.68 -23.16 14.21
N ASP A 291 1.36 -22.38 15.23
CA ASP A 291 0.21 -22.62 16.12
C ASP A 291 -1.14 -22.22 15.51
N LEU A 292 -1.14 -21.54 14.35
CA LEU A 292 -2.34 -21.13 13.63
C LEU A 292 -2.53 -22.01 12.40
N LYS A 293 -3.71 -22.63 12.25
CA LYS A 293 -4.07 -23.36 11.03
C LYS A 293 -4.88 -22.50 10.07
N ILE A 294 -4.62 -22.69 8.77
CA ILE A 294 -5.23 -21.91 7.71
C ILE A 294 -6.26 -22.75 6.95
N GLU A 295 -7.47 -22.20 6.79
CA GLU A 295 -8.52 -22.83 5.99
C GLU A 295 -8.16 -22.83 4.49
N SER A 296 -8.45 -23.95 3.81
CA SER A 296 -8.19 -24.17 2.37
C SER A 296 -9.41 -24.03 1.47
N THR A 297 -10.55 -23.61 2.03
CA THR A 297 -11.80 -23.48 1.29
C THR A 297 -11.62 -22.51 0.12
N ARG A 298 -12.02 -22.97 -1.06
CA ARG A 298 -11.91 -22.20 -2.30
C ARG A 298 -12.86 -21.02 -2.31
N LYS A 299 -12.34 -19.87 -2.69
CA LYS A 299 -13.03 -18.58 -2.68
C LYS A 299 -12.63 -17.74 -3.89
N LYS A 300 -13.57 -16.89 -4.32
CA LYS A 300 -13.30 -15.94 -5.40
C LYS A 300 -12.55 -14.76 -4.84
N ILE A 301 -11.51 -14.35 -5.55
CA ILE A 301 -10.62 -13.25 -5.22
C ILE A 301 -10.52 -12.31 -6.40
N ALA A 302 -10.61 -11.02 -6.13
CA ALA A 302 -10.40 -9.98 -7.11
C ALA A 302 -8.90 -9.74 -7.30
N GLN A 303 -8.25 -10.61 -8.08
CA GLN A 303 -6.83 -10.47 -8.36
C GLN A 303 -6.57 -9.22 -9.20
N PHE A 304 -5.53 -8.47 -8.85
CA PHE A 304 -5.09 -7.29 -9.57
C PHE A 304 -3.67 -7.52 -10.10
N GLY A 305 -3.52 -7.64 -11.42
CA GLY A 305 -2.28 -8.05 -12.08
C GLY A 305 -1.17 -7.00 -12.05
N ILE A 306 -0.74 -6.59 -10.87
CA ILE A 306 0.43 -5.73 -10.65
C ILE A 306 1.70 -6.58 -10.60
N ASP A 307 2.85 -5.96 -10.85
CA ASP A 307 4.16 -6.60 -10.67
C ASP A 307 4.79 -6.30 -9.31
N SER A 308 5.83 -7.06 -8.96
CA SER A 308 6.54 -6.94 -7.69
C SER A 308 7.22 -5.59 -7.50
N GLN A 309 7.78 -4.99 -8.55
CA GLN A 309 8.45 -3.68 -8.44
C GLN A 309 7.45 -2.59 -8.08
N TRP A 310 6.25 -2.63 -8.68
CA TRP A 310 5.17 -1.71 -8.33
C TRP A 310 4.71 -1.92 -6.89
N ARG A 311 4.50 -3.17 -6.46
CA ARG A 311 4.13 -3.49 -5.06
C ARG A 311 5.19 -2.98 -4.09
N ASP A 312 6.47 -3.17 -4.40
CA ASP A 312 7.57 -2.81 -3.51
C ASP A 312 7.70 -1.28 -3.38
N LEU A 313 7.59 -0.55 -4.49
CA LEU A 313 7.48 0.90 -4.48
C LEU A 313 6.25 1.35 -3.67
N TYR A 314 5.09 0.73 -3.90
CA TYR A 314 3.87 1.06 -3.19
C TYR A 314 4.02 0.88 -1.68
N ASN A 315 4.60 -0.23 -1.22
CA ASN A 315 4.83 -0.49 0.19
C ASN A 315 5.72 0.58 0.82
N SER A 316 6.85 0.91 0.18
CA SER A 316 7.77 1.94 0.65
C SER A 316 7.13 3.33 0.67
N TRP A 317 6.44 3.70 -0.41
CA TRP A 317 5.72 4.96 -0.56
C TRP A 317 4.60 5.12 0.48
N ASN A 318 3.81 4.07 0.71
CA ASN A 318 2.70 4.11 1.67
C ASN A 318 3.21 4.09 3.11
N LEU A 319 4.33 3.43 3.40
CA LEU A 319 4.98 3.46 4.70
C LEU A 319 5.48 4.87 5.04
N PHE A 320 6.13 5.55 4.09
CA PHE A 320 6.49 6.96 4.25
C PHE A 320 5.26 7.80 4.59
N PHE A 321 4.20 7.68 3.78
CA PHE A 321 2.98 8.46 3.94
C PHE A 321 2.35 8.26 5.33
N VAL A 322 2.24 7.01 5.77
CA VAL A 322 1.65 6.66 7.07
C VAL A 322 2.48 7.23 8.23
N ILE A 323 3.80 7.01 8.23
CA ILE A 323 4.68 7.46 9.30
C ILE A 323 4.72 8.99 9.40
N SER A 324 4.68 9.68 8.26
CA SER A 324 4.87 11.13 8.21
C SER A 324 3.58 11.94 8.39
N ASN A 325 2.41 11.39 8.06
CA ASN A 325 1.13 12.13 8.11
C ASN A 325 0.08 11.54 9.07
N ILE A 326 0.15 10.26 9.44
CA ILE A 326 -0.93 9.60 10.20
C ILE A 326 -0.52 9.25 11.62
N ASP A 327 0.48 8.38 11.76
CA ASP A 327 0.94 7.79 13.02
C ASP A 327 2.21 6.97 12.73
N SER A 328 3.17 6.98 13.66
CA SER A 328 4.46 6.28 13.52
C SER A 328 4.55 4.96 14.28
N ILE A 329 3.51 4.54 15.01
CA ILE A 329 3.54 3.40 15.94
C ILE A 329 2.57 2.31 15.51
N PHE A 330 1.28 2.62 15.44
CA PHE A 330 0.22 1.68 15.19
C PHE A 330 -0.03 1.48 13.68
N MET A 331 -0.21 2.56 12.93
CA MET A 331 -0.60 2.48 11.52
C MET A 331 0.46 1.88 10.58
N PRO A 332 1.78 2.02 10.82
CA PRO A 332 2.78 1.36 9.98
C PRO A 332 2.66 -0.16 9.97
N ILE A 333 2.15 -0.76 11.05
CA ILE A 333 2.04 -2.22 11.21
C ILE A 333 1.21 -2.85 10.09
N LYS A 334 0.14 -2.18 9.63
CA LYS A 334 -0.72 -2.66 8.53
C LYS A 334 0.03 -2.94 7.23
N LEU A 335 1.20 -2.32 7.04
CA LEU A 335 2.05 -2.47 5.86
C LEU A 335 3.26 -3.38 6.12
N LEU A 336 3.54 -3.74 7.37
CA LEU A 336 4.64 -4.62 7.76
C LEU A 336 4.20 -6.07 8.04
N LEU A 337 2.89 -6.34 7.99
CA LEU A 337 2.34 -7.69 8.06
C LEU A 337 2.85 -8.52 6.86
N PRO A 338 3.52 -9.67 7.05
CA PRO A 338 3.98 -10.51 5.93
C PRO A 338 2.90 -10.82 4.90
N THR A 339 1.66 -11.10 5.32
CA THR A 339 0.52 -11.33 4.43
C THR A 339 0.25 -10.14 3.48
N VAL A 340 0.60 -8.91 3.86
CA VAL A 340 0.46 -7.71 3.03
C VAL A 340 1.77 -7.35 2.35
N PHE A 341 2.83 -7.17 3.14
CA PHE A 341 4.11 -6.64 2.70
C PHE A 341 4.75 -7.51 1.62
N SER A 342 4.64 -8.83 1.77
CA SER A 342 5.17 -9.82 0.85
C SER A 342 4.08 -10.61 0.14
N ALA A 343 2.86 -10.08 0.05
CA ALA A 343 1.77 -10.73 -0.68
C ALA A 343 2.19 -11.04 -2.12
N ASP A 344 1.68 -12.13 -2.70
CA ASP A 344 1.72 -12.27 -4.16
C ASP A 344 1.16 -10.98 -4.79
N PRO A 345 1.86 -10.35 -5.75
CA PRO A 345 1.43 -9.11 -6.38
C PRO A 345 -0.03 -9.15 -6.83
N GLN A 346 -0.50 -10.29 -7.35
CA GLN A 346 -1.88 -10.45 -7.81
C GLN A 346 -2.91 -10.35 -6.69
N ASN A 347 -2.55 -10.79 -5.48
CA ASN A 347 -3.43 -10.80 -4.31
C ASN A 347 -3.27 -9.55 -3.43
N TYR A 348 -2.24 -8.74 -3.68
CA TYR A 348 -1.86 -7.60 -2.84
C TYR A 348 -3.02 -6.62 -2.57
N LYS A 349 -3.81 -6.28 -3.59
CA LYS A 349 -4.96 -5.36 -3.45
C LYS A 349 -5.94 -5.86 -2.38
N GLU A 350 -6.31 -7.14 -2.44
CA GLU A 350 -7.34 -7.72 -1.59
C GLU A 350 -6.89 -7.79 -0.13
N VAL A 351 -5.71 -8.39 0.13
CA VAL A 351 -5.17 -8.48 1.49
C VAL A 351 -4.91 -7.11 2.10
N ARG A 352 -4.41 -6.16 1.31
CA ARG A 352 -4.20 -4.80 1.76
C ARG A 352 -5.52 -4.12 2.12
N LEU A 353 -6.59 -4.35 1.37
CA LEU A 353 -7.90 -3.77 1.62
C LEU A 353 -8.51 -4.32 2.93
N LEU A 354 -8.40 -5.63 3.17
CA LEU A 354 -8.78 -6.27 4.43
C LEU A 354 -8.06 -5.63 5.63
N THR A 355 -6.73 -5.56 5.56
CA THR A 355 -5.93 -4.99 6.65
C THR A 355 -6.18 -3.50 6.82
N LEU A 356 -6.37 -2.75 5.72
CA LEU A 356 -6.67 -1.33 5.79
C LEU A 356 -8.04 -1.07 6.44
N PHE A 357 -9.06 -1.88 6.14
CA PHE A 357 -10.36 -1.80 6.82
C PHE A 357 -10.21 -2.05 8.33
N LEU A 358 -9.48 -3.09 8.72
CA LEU A 358 -9.21 -3.41 10.13
C LEU A 358 -8.54 -2.23 10.87
N PHE A 359 -7.39 -1.77 10.35
CA PHE A 359 -6.60 -0.73 11.01
C PHE A 359 -7.28 0.63 11.02
N ALA A 360 -7.96 1.01 9.93
CA ALA A 360 -8.66 2.29 9.86
C ALA A 360 -9.80 2.37 10.88
N ASN A 361 -10.57 1.30 11.03
CA ASN A 361 -11.63 1.24 12.04
C ASN A 361 -11.05 1.27 13.45
N LEU A 362 -10.05 0.42 13.76
CA LEU A 362 -9.44 0.40 15.08
C LEU A 362 -8.82 1.75 15.46
N LEU A 363 -8.11 2.41 14.53
CA LEU A 363 -7.52 3.73 14.76
C LEU A 363 -8.57 4.77 15.18
N LEU A 364 -9.72 4.77 14.50
CA LEU A 364 -10.76 5.78 14.68
C LEU A 364 -11.72 5.44 15.82
N SER A 365 -12.20 4.19 15.93
CA SER A 365 -13.16 3.78 16.94
C SER A 365 -12.54 3.71 18.33
N GLU A 366 -11.32 3.18 18.44
CA GLU A 366 -10.63 2.99 19.71
C GLU A 366 -9.75 4.18 20.10
N SER A 367 -9.79 5.25 19.30
CA SER A 367 -9.01 6.47 19.52
C SER A 367 -7.54 6.17 19.81
N THR A 368 -6.94 5.21 19.10
CA THR A 368 -5.64 4.63 19.45
C THR A 368 -4.54 5.69 19.55
N ARG A 369 -4.61 6.76 18.75
CA ARG A 369 -3.69 7.92 18.84
C ARG A 369 -3.65 8.58 20.23
N SER A 370 -4.77 8.58 20.94
CA SER A 370 -4.88 9.17 22.27
C SER A 370 -4.62 8.17 23.40
N ASN A 371 -4.52 6.89 23.06
CA ASN A 371 -4.29 5.83 24.04
C ASN A 371 -2.82 5.82 24.48
N PRO A 372 -2.50 5.89 25.77
CA PRO A 372 -1.13 5.91 26.28
C PRO A 372 -0.25 4.74 25.83
N VAL A 373 -0.85 3.59 25.51
CA VAL A 373 -0.14 2.41 25.00
C VAL A 373 0.49 2.70 23.63
N PHE A 374 -0.22 3.42 22.76
CA PHE A 374 0.21 3.73 21.40
C PHE A 374 0.76 5.16 21.25
N ALA A 375 0.49 6.05 22.21
CA ALA A 375 0.96 7.44 22.21
C ALA A 375 2.40 7.61 22.73
N LYS A 376 3.21 6.54 22.79
CA LYS A 376 4.62 6.61 23.21
C LYS A 376 5.43 7.44 22.22
N ASN A 377 5.59 8.74 22.47
CA ASN A 377 6.43 9.58 21.63
C ASN A 377 7.89 9.17 21.77
N TYR A 378 8.46 8.62 20.69
CA TYR A 378 9.90 8.50 20.55
C TYR A 378 10.44 9.60 19.63
N PHE A 379 11.69 9.99 19.86
CA PHE A 379 12.35 11.02 19.10
C PHE A 379 13.62 10.45 18.47
N ILE A 380 13.71 10.59 17.14
CA ILE A 380 14.93 10.32 16.37
C ILE A 380 15.47 11.66 15.91
N LYS A 381 16.69 12.00 16.34
CA LYS A 381 17.31 13.31 16.09
C LYS A 381 17.34 13.68 14.62
N ASN A 382 17.65 12.70 13.77
CA ASN A 382 17.80 12.90 12.33
C ASN A 382 16.55 12.53 11.52
N ALA A 383 15.37 12.42 12.14
CA ALA A 383 14.14 11.99 11.45
C ALA A 383 13.84 12.78 10.18
N ALA A 384 14.04 14.10 10.18
CA ALA A 384 13.79 14.94 8.99
C ALA A 384 14.74 14.62 7.83
N ILE A 385 16.01 14.28 8.11
CA ILE A 385 17.00 13.89 7.10
C ILE A 385 16.60 12.53 6.51
N ILE A 386 16.21 11.59 7.38
CA ILE A 386 15.77 10.25 6.98
C ILE A 386 14.53 10.33 6.08
N LEU A 387 13.50 11.08 6.49
CA LEU A 387 12.28 11.25 5.70
C LEU A 387 12.59 11.92 4.35
N LYS A 388 13.38 12.99 4.34
CA LYS A 388 13.77 13.64 3.09
C LYS A 388 14.43 12.66 2.12
N LYS A 389 15.39 11.87 2.61
CA LYS A 389 16.08 10.89 1.77
C LYS A 389 15.15 9.75 1.33
N TRP A 390 14.20 9.34 2.16
CA TRP A 390 13.21 8.33 1.79
C TRP A 390 12.32 8.78 0.64
N GLY A 391 11.83 10.03 0.67
CA GLY A 391 11.09 10.62 -0.44
C GLY A 391 11.90 10.63 -1.75
N GLU A 392 13.17 11.02 -1.68
CA GLU A 392 14.09 11.00 -2.82
C GLU A 392 14.28 9.58 -3.38
N ILE A 393 14.54 8.59 -2.52
CA ILE A 393 14.71 7.17 -2.91
C ILE A 393 13.45 6.64 -3.60
N ASN A 394 12.26 6.92 -3.05
CA ASN A 394 11.01 6.49 -3.65
C ASN A 394 10.81 7.11 -5.05
N LYS A 395 11.14 8.40 -5.21
CA LYS A 395 11.05 9.10 -6.49
C LYS A 395 12.02 8.53 -7.53
N GLU A 396 13.28 8.31 -7.14
CA GLU A 396 14.31 7.72 -8.00
C GLU A 396 13.90 6.32 -8.45
N TYR A 397 13.44 5.48 -7.52
CA TYR A 397 12.98 4.13 -7.85
C TYR A 397 11.77 4.12 -8.79
N ALA A 398 10.82 5.06 -8.61
CA ALA A 398 9.70 5.21 -9.54
C ALA A 398 10.17 5.60 -10.95
N ARG A 399 11.16 6.48 -11.05
CA ARG A 399 11.77 6.87 -12.33
C ARG A 399 12.47 5.69 -13.00
N ASP A 400 13.21 4.89 -12.24
CA ASP A 400 13.91 3.72 -12.75
C ASP A 400 12.94 2.67 -13.31
N ILE A 401 11.83 2.40 -12.61
CA ILE A 401 10.78 1.50 -13.11
C ILE A 401 10.18 2.03 -14.42
N LEU A 402 9.86 3.32 -14.49
CA LEU A 402 9.29 3.94 -15.69
C LEU A 402 10.26 3.89 -16.87
N HIS A 403 11.54 4.17 -16.66
CA HIS A 403 12.56 4.11 -17.70
C HIS A 403 12.73 2.69 -18.24
N ASN A 404 12.86 1.71 -17.33
CA ASN A 404 13.04 0.30 -17.69
C ASN A 404 11.83 -0.29 -18.44
N LYS A 405 10.63 0.25 -18.22
CA LYS A 405 9.38 -0.26 -18.81
C LYS A 405 8.83 0.58 -19.97
N GLY A 406 9.21 1.85 -20.09
CA GLY A 406 8.65 2.81 -21.04
C GLY A 406 9.61 3.35 -22.11
N GLY A 407 10.91 3.01 -22.04
CA GLY A 407 11.95 3.57 -22.90
C GLY A 407 12.15 5.07 -22.73
N ASP A 408 12.98 5.70 -23.58
CA ASP A 408 13.33 7.14 -23.56
C ASP A 408 12.13 8.12 -23.68
N SER A 409 10.91 7.59 -23.87
CA SER A 409 9.67 8.37 -24.02
C SER A 409 8.81 8.46 -22.74
N ALA A 410 9.27 7.90 -21.62
CA ALA A 410 8.56 8.00 -20.36
C ALA A 410 8.40 9.47 -19.96
N ALA A 411 7.15 9.94 -19.79
CA ALA A 411 6.90 11.30 -19.36
C ALA A 411 7.62 11.59 -18.03
N ASP A 412 8.15 12.80 -17.93
CA ASP A 412 8.86 13.27 -16.74
C ASP A 412 7.90 13.37 -15.54
N ILE A 413 8.17 12.62 -14.47
CA ILE A 413 7.33 12.55 -13.27
C ILE A 413 7.10 13.95 -12.70
N GLU A 414 8.16 14.75 -12.61
CA GLU A 414 8.12 16.12 -12.12
C GLU A 414 7.15 17.00 -12.94
N SER A 415 7.15 16.84 -14.26
CA SER A 415 6.25 17.56 -15.16
C SER A 415 4.79 17.12 -15.01
N VAL A 416 4.53 15.82 -14.87
CA VAL A 416 3.17 15.29 -14.62
C VAL A 416 2.67 15.75 -13.25
N TYR A 417 3.50 15.71 -12.21
CA TYR A 417 3.18 16.23 -10.89
C TYR A 417 2.78 17.71 -10.94
N LYS A 418 3.57 18.55 -11.64
CA LYS A 418 3.25 19.96 -11.84
C LYS A 418 1.96 20.17 -12.63
N HIS A 419 1.63 19.29 -13.57
CA HIS A 419 0.36 19.34 -14.29
C HIS A 419 -0.83 18.99 -13.39
N LEU A 420 -0.69 17.95 -12.57
CA LEU A 420 -1.76 17.43 -11.72
C LEU A 420 -2.04 18.29 -10.49
N PHE A 421 -1.02 18.84 -9.84
CA PHE A 421 -1.19 19.66 -8.64
C PHE A 421 -0.87 21.14 -8.86
N GLY A 422 0.19 21.43 -9.63
CA GLY A 422 0.58 22.79 -10.00
C GLY A 422 0.69 23.74 -8.81
N ASN A 423 0.35 25.01 -9.03
CA ASN A 423 0.38 26.05 -7.99
C ASN A 423 -0.85 26.01 -7.07
N TYR A 424 -1.89 25.25 -7.43
CA TYR A 424 -3.17 25.18 -6.71
C TYR A 424 -3.55 23.73 -6.41
N PRO A 425 -2.77 23.02 -5.56
CA PRO A 425 -2.91 21.58 -5.35
C PRO A 425 -4.30 21.16 -4.89
N ASN A 426 -4.95 21.93 -4.00
CA ASN A 426 -6.29 21.62 -3.49
C ASN A 426 -7.38 21.68 -4.58
N LEU A 427 -7.37 22.75 -5.39
CA LEU A 427 -8.35 22.92 -6.46
C LEU A 427 -8.15 21.90 -7.57
N ASN A 428 -6.88 21.62 -7.92
CA ASN A 428 -6.58 20.65 -8.94
C ASN A 428 -6.88 19.22 -8.48
N PHE A 429 -6.63 18.88 -7.21
CA PHE A 429 -7.05 17.60 -6.64
C PHE A 429 -8.57 17.43 -6.73
N LEU A 430 -9.36 18.43 -6.30
CA LEU A 430 -10.82 18.39 -6.41
C LEU A 430 -11.27 18.22 -7.87
N ARG A 431 -10.63 18.92 -8.81
CA ARG A 431 -10.90 18.75 -10.24
C ARG A 431 -10.65 17.32 -10.71
N GLN A 432 -9.57 16.67 -10.29
CA GLN A 432 -9.30 15.27 -10.63
C GLN A 432 -10.39 14.33 -10.09
N LEU A 433 -10.88 14.55 -8.87
CA LEU A 433 -11.98 13.76 -8.31
C LEU A 433 -13.29 13.93 -9.09
N ILE A 434 -13.61 15.16 -9.49
CA ILE A 434 -14.80 15.44 -10.31
C ILE A 434 -14.69 14.74 -11.67
N LEU A 435 -13.55 14.85 -12.35
CA LEU A 435 -13.33 14.22 -13.64
C LEU A 435 -13.36 12.69 -13.54
N PHE A 436 -12.78 12.11 -12.49
CA PHE A 436 -12.89 10.69 -12.20
C PHE A 436 -14.36 10.26 -12.03
N SER A 437 -15.15 11.01 -11.26
CA SER A 437 -16.56 10.68 -11.01
C SER A 437 -17.43 10.67 -12.28
N GLN A 438 -17.02 11.40 -13.32
CA GLN A 438 -17.70 11.42 -14.62
C GLN A 438 -17.44 10.16 -15.45
N ASN A 439 -16.28 9.50 -15.28
CA ASN A 439 -15.94 8.27 -16.00
C ASN A 439 -15.03 7.35 -15.17
N PRO A 440 -15.53 6.76 -14.07
CA PRO A 440 -14.68 6.06 -13.09
C PRO A 440 -14.00 4.80 -13.63
N ASN A 441 -14.55 4.18 -14.68
CA ASN A 441 -14.04 2.92 -15.22
C ASN A 441 -12.90 3.08 -16.22
N GLU A 442 -12.80 4.25 -16.86
CA GLU A 442 -11.84 4.51 -17.95
C GLU A 442 -11.00 5.76 -17.71
N TYR A 443 -11.14 6.41 -16.55
CA TYR A 443 -10.39 7.60 -16.21
C TYR A 443 -8.89 7.33 -16.18
N SER A 444 -8.12 8.27 -16.74
CA SER A 444 -6.67 8.29 -16.63
C SER A 444 -6.23 9.66 -16.18
N PHE A 445 -5.42 9.68 -15.13
CA PHE A 445 -4.86 10.88 -14.54
C PHE A 445 -3.74 11.44 -15.40
N THR A 446 -2.94 10.60 -16.06
CA THR A 446 -1.67 11.05 -16.67
C THR A 446 -1.67 11.08 -18.20
N LYS A 447 -2.53 10.28 -18.88
CA LYS A 447 -2.51 10.15 -20.36
C LYS A 447 -2.80 11.46 -21.13
N SER A 448 -3.62 12.36 -20.58
CA SER A 448 -3.92 13.66 -21.23
C SER A 448 -2.66 14.52 -21.38
N TYR A 449 -1.74 14.43 -20.43
CA TYR A 449 -0.44 15.09 -20.48
C TYR A 449 0.53 14.37 -21.43
N THR A 450 0.64 13.05 -21.33
CA THR A 450 1.53 12.23 -22.17
C THR A 450 1.21 12.39 -23.66
N SER A 451 -0.08 12.42 -24.00
CA SER A 451 -0.54 12.62 -25.39
C SER A 451 -0.31 14.04 -25.91
N HIS A 452 -0.29 15.07 -25.05
CA HIS A 452 0.08 16.44 -25.41
C HIS A 452 1.60 16.61 -25.62
N GLN A 453 2.45 15.94 -24.84
CA GLN A 453 3.89 15.94 -25.10
C GLN A 453 4.25 15.24 -26.42
N ILE A 454 3.64 14.08 -26.73
CA ILE A 454 3.87 13.37 -28.00
C ILE A 454 3.44 14.24 -29.20
N LYS A 455 2.34 15.00 -29.07
CA LYS A 455 1.89 15.93 -30.13
C LYS A 455 2.82 17.15 -30.30
N HIS A 456 3.43 17.64 -29.23
CA HIS A 456 4.42 18.73 -29.31
C HIS A 456 5.82 18.26 -29.72
N GLN A 457 6.13 16.97 -29.55
CA GLN A 457 7.30 16.29 -30.13
C GLN A 457 6.99 15.73 -31.53
N SER A 458 6.35 16.52 -32.39
CA SER A 458 6.06 16.09 -33.77
C SER A 458 7.36 15.76 -34.55
N PRO A 459 7.31 14.89 -35.58
CA PRO A 459 8.48 14.51 -36.38
C PRO A 459 9.19 15.68 -37.06
N LEU A 460 8.51 16.84 -37.16
CA LEU A 460 9.06 18.08 -37.69
C LEU A 460 10.22 18.61 -36.84
N PHE A 461 10.21 18.40 -35.51
CA PHE A 461 11.33 18.83 -34.66
C PHE A 461 12.59 17.97 -34.86
N PHE A 462 12.41 16.67 -35.14
CA PHE A 462 13.51 15.78 -35.51
C PHE A 462 14.01 16.01 -36.95
N ALA A 463 13.11 16.31 -37.89
CA ALA A 463 13.49 16.68 -39.25
C ALA A 463 14.26 18.01 -39.29
N MET A 464 13.87 18.98 -38.47
CA MET A 464 14.56 20.28 -38.38
C MET A 464 15.95 20.12 -37.75
N LYS A 465 16.11 19.29 -36.71
CA LYS A 465 17.40 19.01 -36.08
C LYS A 465 18.36 18.26 -37.01
N ARG A 466 17.87 17.28 -37.78
CA ARG A 466 18.65 16.60 -38.84
C ARG A 466 19.06 17.56 -39.96
N SER A 467 18.17 18.45 -40.39
CA SER A 467 18.49 19.43 -41.43
C SER A 467 19.54 20.46 -40.98
N LEU A 468 19.55 20.83 -39.69
CA LEU A 468 20.54 21.75 -39.11
C LEU A 468 21.90 21.07 -38.89
N GLU A 469 21.94 19.78 -38.55
CA GLU A 469 23.17 19.00 -38.45
C GLU A 469 23.77 18.69 -39.82
N GLU A 470 22.95 18.39 -40.84
CA GLU A 470 23.37 18.20 -42.23
C GLU A 470 23.83 19.51 -42.89
N ALA A 471 23.19 20.65 -42.58
CA ALA A 471 23.62 21.97 -43.06
C ALA A 471 24.95 22.43 -42.44
N ASN A 472 25.25 22.02 -41.20
CA ASN A 472 26.51 22.36 -40.52
C ASN A 472 27.68 21.44 -40.93
N THR A 473 27.42 20.17 -41.25
CA THR A 473 28.45 19.27 -41.81
C THR A 473 28.79 19.60 -43.26
N SER A 474 27.81 20.05 -44.05
CA SER A 474 28.03 20.46 -45.45
C SER A 474 28.88 21.74 -45.59
N LYS A 475 28.86 22.64 -44.60
CA LYS A 475 29.70 23.85 -44.58
C LYS A 475 31.15 23.60 -44.15
N LEU A 476 31.45 22.44 -43.56
CA LEU A 476 32.80 22.07 -43.13
C LEU A 476 33.59 21.26 -44.18
N GLN A 477 32.98 20.89 -45.30
CA GLN A 477 33.64 20.13 -46.39
C GLN A 477 33.93 20.94 -47.67
N ILE A 478 33.58 22.23 -47.72
CA ILE A 478 33.85 23.10 -48.89
C ILE A 478 34.88 24.17 -48.50
N HIS A 479 36.05 23.76 -48.02
CA HIS A 479 37.27 24.58 -48.01
C HIS A 479 38.50 23.69 -47.78
N ALA A 480 38.79 22.85 -48.76
CA ALA A 480 40.13 22.31 -49.00
C ALA A 480 40.29 22.20 -50.52
N VAL A 481 40.64 23.34 -51.14
CA VAL A 481 41.04 23.42 -52.55
C VAL A 481 42.55 23.17 -52.57
N ASP A 482 42.96 22.04 -53.12
CA ASP A 482 44.34 21.79 -53.51
C ASP A 482 44.62 22.40 -54.89
N THR A 483 45.68 23.20 -54.92
CA THR A 483 46.35 23.76 -56.09
C THR A 483 47.16 22.69 -56.84
N PRO A 484 47.39 22.83 -58.16
CA PRO A 484 47.98 21.78 -59.01
C PRO A 484 49.50 21.95 -59.23
N GLY A 485 50.19 20.83 -59.50
CA GLY A 485 51.55 20.79 -60.06
C GLY A 485 52.04 19.35 -60.18
N LEU A 486 52.09 18.78 -61.39
CA LEU A 486 53.19 18.79 -62.39
C LEU A 486 54.13 17.58 -62.23
N GLU A 487 54.17 16.75 -63.27
CA GLU A 487 55.11 15.64 -63.48
C GLU A 487 56.55 16.13 -63.69
N MET A 488 57.49 15.24 -63.36
CA MET A 488 58.97 15.27 -63.44
C MET A 488 59.74 15.92 -62.29
#